data_AF-A0A5C8LQY4-F1
#
_entry.id   AF-A0A5C8LQY4-F1
#
_cell.length_a   1.000
_cell.length_b   1.000
_cell.length_c   1.000
_cell.angle_alpha   90.00
_cell.angle_beta   90.00
_cell.angle_gamma   90.00
#
_symmetry.space_group_name_H-M   'P 1'
#
loop_
_entity.id
_entity.type
_entity.pdbx_description
1 polymer ?
#
loop_
_entity_poly.entity_id
_entity_poly.type
_entity_poly.pdbx_seq_one_letter_code
_entity_poly.pdbx_strand_id
1 'polypeptide(L)'
;MNLKDKISLIQEHSSKEILNGANHNGKPLLKYVLEAYEEYTGYACLHCSEKLSGYIKKLQSINLNTEGIMSKSEREYRMKSGAVVHVKGTNKYYSDLNITDEIAEEILKQNLNRSALFAKMPKGAIERLKKEKAEEEKAAAEAEKQAAREEAERKAQAKAEEDAKKEAARKEAEDAKRAEEEKAAAEAKKEAELKANTESGNLTAEQLEPMTMDEIKDYAKKHNYEFGSRASKEDLVKQVAEKKVITEKE
;
A
#
# COMPACT_ATOMS: atom_id res chain seq x y z
N MET A 1 38.11 -32.74 -12.08
CA MET A 1 36.76 -32.93 -11.49
C MET A 1 36.74 -32.12 -10.22
N ASN A 2 35.81 -31.17 -10.07
CA ASN A 2 35.77 -30.33 -8.87
C ASN A 2 35.21 -31.15 -7.67
N LEU A 3 35.29 -30.61 -6.45
CA LEU A 3 34.82 -31.31 -5.24
C LEU A 3 33.35 -31.73 -5.34
N LYS A 4 32.49 -30.87 -5.89
CA LYS A 4 31.06 -31.13 -6.05
C LYS A 4 30.81 -32.32 -6.98
N ASP A 5 31.47 -32.36 -8.13
CA ASP A 5 31.38 -33.43 -9.12
C ASP A 5 31.86 -34.76 -8.54
N LYS A 6 32.95 -34.75 -7.74
CA LYS A 6 33.44 -35.95 -7.05
C LYS A 6 32.41 -36.48 -6.05
N ILE A 7 31.79 -35.59 -5.25
CA ILE A 7 30.76 -35.96 -4.27
C ILE A 7 29.50 -36.49 -4.97
N SER A 8 29.03 -35.84 -6.04
CA SER A 8 27.90 -36.31 -6.85
C SER A 8 28.15 -37.74 -7.36
N LEU A 9 29.33 -37.99 -7.93
CA LEU A 9 29.70 -39.32 -8.42
C LEU A 9 29.72 -40.38 -7.30
N ILE A 10 30.14 -40.01 -6.08
CA ILE A 10 30.14 -40.89 -4.91
C ILE A 10 28.71 -41.16 -4.39
N GLN A 11 27.80 -40.20 -4.55
CA GLN A 11 26.39 -40.33 -4.16
C GLN A 11 25.60 -41.23 -5.11
N GLU A 12 25.97 -41.27 -6.39
CA GLU A 12 25.34 -42.12 -7.41
C GLU A 12 25.65 -43.62 -7.25
N HIS A 13 26.71 -43.97 -6.51
CA HIS A 13 27.18 -45.34 -6.37
C HIS A 13 26.96 -45.90 -4.96
N SER A 14 26.67 -47.19 -4.85
CA SER A 14 26.57 -47.85 -3.55
C SER A 14 27.94 -47.98 -2.89
N SER A 15 27.98 -48.03 -1.55
CA SER A 15 29.27 -48.19 -0.83
C SER A 15 30.00 -49.47 -1.21
N LYS A 16 29.28 -50.53 -1.60
CA LYS A 16 29.88 -51.79 -2.08
C LYS A 16 30.59 -51.62 -3.43
N GLU A 17 29.98 -50.91 -4.37
CA GLU A 17 30.59 -50.62 -5.67
C GLU A 17 31.82 -49.72 -5.53
N ILE A 18 31.76 -48.75 -4.62
CA ILE A 18 32.89 -47.85 -4.34
C ILE A 18 34.08 -48.62 -3.75
N LEU A 19 33.83 -49.55 -2.83
CA LEU A 19 34.88 -50.37 -2.20
C LEU A 19 35.54 -51.36 -3.16
N ASN A 20 34.86 -51.74 -4.26
CA ASN A 20 35.44 -52.55 -5.33
C ASN A 20 36.47 -51.78 -6.19
N GLY A 21 36.71 -50.50 -5.90
CA GLY A 21 37.83 -49.73 -6.44
C GLY A 21 37.50 -48.93 -7.69
N ALA A 22 36.84 -49.54 -8.68
CA ALA A 22 36.42 -48.87 -9.91
C ALA A 22 35.00 -49.23 -10.33
N ASN A 23 34.32 -48.30 -11.01
CA ASN A 23 33.00 -48.58 -11.59
C ASN A 23 33.11 -49.37 -12.91
N HIS A 24 31.97 -49.79 -13.45
CA HIS A 24 31.87 -50.54 -14.73
C HIS A 24 32.46 -49.79 -15.94
N ASN A 25 32.66 -48.47 -15.83
CA ASN A 25 33.31 -47.63 -16.84
C ASN A 25 34.80 -47.37 -16.56
N GLY A 26 35.40 -48.09 -15.61
CA GLY A 26 36.82 -47.96 -15.24
C GLY A 26 37.17 -46.71 -14.43
N LYS A 27 36.19 -45.94 -13.93
CA LYS A 27 36.47 -44.75 -13.10
C LYS A 27 36.94 -45.16 -11.70
N PRO A 28 38.06 -44.63 -11.18
CA PRO A 28 38.62 -45.02 -9.90
C PRO A 28 37.86 -44.38 -8.72
N LEU A 29 36.74 -44.97 -8.32
CA LEU A 29 35.86 -44.45 -7.26
C LEU A 29 36.59 -44.27 -5.92
N LEU A 30 37.46 -45.21 -5.54
CA LEU A 30 38.19 -45.13 -4.27
C LEU A 30 39.13 -43.92 -4.21
N LYS A 31 39.76 -43.60 -5.35
CA LYS A 31 40.63 -42.42 -5.49
C LYS A 31 39.81 -41.14 -5.29
N TYR A 32 38.64 -41.04 -5.91
CA TYR A 32 37.78 -39.87 -5.76
C TYR A 32 37.22 -39.72 -4.34
N VAL A 33 36.95 -40.81 -3.62
CA VAL A 33 36.56 -40.75 -2.21
C VAL A 33 37.66 -40.14 -1.36
N LEU A 34 38.90 -40.59 -1.52
CA LEU A 34 40.03 -40.08 -0.74
C LEU A 34 40.30 -38.62 -1.05
N GLU A 35 40.36 -38.26 -2.34
CA GLU A 35 40.55 -36.87 -2.78
C GLU A 35 39.42 -35.96 -2.30
N ALA A 36 38.15 -36.36 -2.47
CA ALA A 36 37.01 -35.53 -2.04
C ALA A 36 36.97 -35.38 -0.51
N TYR A 37 37.30 -36.43 0.23
CA TYR A 37 37.35 -36.36 1.70
C TYR A 37 38.48 -35.46 2.19
N GLU A 38 39.65 -35.54 1.55
CA GLU A 38 40.79 -34.68 1.83
C GLU A 38 40.50 -33.22 1.47
N GLU A 39 39.93 -32.94 0.31
CA GLU A 39 39.54 -31.58 -0.10
C GLU A 39 38.45 -30.98 0.82
N TYR A 40 37.51 -31.81 1.29
CA TYR A 40 36.42 -31.39 2.16
C TYR A 40 36.86 -31.15 3.62
N THR A 41 37.63 -32.07 4.20
CA THR A 41 37.99 -32.04 5.63
C THR A 41 39.44 -31.61 5.88
N GLY A 42 40.28 -31.62 4.85
CA GLY A 42 41.72 -31.34 4.89
C GLY A 42 42.58 -32.46 5.43
N TYR A 43 42.04 -33.67 5.59
CA TYR A 43 42.80 -34.84 6.00
C TYR A 43 42.10 -36.12 5.56
N ALA A 44 42.79 -36.99 4.82
CA ALA A 44 42.36 -38.37 4.56
C ALA A 44 43.49 -39.33 4.97
N CYS A 45 43.15 -40.39 5.71
CA CYS A 45 44.13 -41.44 5.99
C CYS A 45 44.18 -42.40 4.79
N LEU A 46 45.25 -42.33 4.01
CA LEU A 46 45.46 -43.14 2.80
C LEU A 46 45.59 -44.65 3.09
N HIS A 47 46.02 -45.02 4.30
CA HIS A 47 46.29 -46.41 4.68
C HIS A 47 45.26 -47.00 5.66
N CYS A 48 44.22 -46.24 6.03
CA CYS A 48 43.23 -46.70 7.00
C CYS A 48 42.01 -47.30 6.27
N SER A 49 42.09 -48.57 5.88
CA SER A 49 40.97 -49.29 5.24
C SER A 49 39.70 -49.29 6.10
N GLU A 50 39.84 -49.34 7.42
CA GLU A 50 38.75 -49.29 8.39
C GLU A 50 37.96 -47.96 8.34
N LYS A 51 38.61 -46.86 7.92
CA LYS A 51 37.98 -45.53 7.87
C LYS A 51 37.28 -45.24 6.54
N LEU A 52 37.55 -46.01 5.48
CA LEU A 52 36.97 -45.82 4.15
C LEU A 52 35.44 -45.83 4.18
N SER A 53 34.83 -46.80 4.88
CA SER A 53 33.38 -46.87 5.04
C SER A 53 32.80 -45.62 5.70
N GLY A 54 33.53 -45.02 6.65
CA GLY A 54 33.15 -43.76 7.29
C GLY A 54 33.28 -42.57 6.36
N TYR A 55 34.32 -42.53 5.52
CA TYR A 55 34.51 -41.48 4.51
C TYR A 55 33.39 -41.49 3.48
N ILE A 56 33.06 -42.68 2.95
CA ILE A 56 31.96 -42.86 2.00
C ILE A 56 30.64 -42.39 2.59
N LYS A 57 30.25 -42.89 3.78
CA LYS A 57 29.00 -42.49 4.45
C LYS A 57 28.92 -40.98 4.64
N LYS A 58 30.02 -40.36 5.06
CA LYS A 58 30.07 -38.91 5.30
C LYS A 58 29.89 -38.12 4.01
N LEU A 59 30.59 -38.48 2.93
CA LEU A 59 30.43 -37.82 1.64
C LEU A 59 29.04 -38.05 1.04
N GLN A 60 28.46 -39.24 1.23
CA GLN A 60 27.10 -39.55 0.78
C GLN A 60 26.01 -38.77 1.54
N SER A 61 26.27 -38.42 2.80
CA SER A 61 25.33 -37.65 3.62
C SER A 61 25.33 -36.13 3.34
N ILE A 62 26.31 -35.63 2.58
CA ILE A 62 26.43 -34.22 2.25
C ILE A 62 25.27 -33.82 1.32
N ASN A 63 24.54 -32.77 1.66
CA ASN A 63 23.45 -32.31 0.81
C ASN A 63 23.93 -31.24 -0.17
N LEU A 64 24.23 -31.66 -1.41
CA LEU A 64 24.74 -30.81 -2.50
C LEU A 64 23.82 -29.63 -2.88
N ASN A 65 22.54 -29.67 -2.49
CA ASN A 65 21.53 -28.66 -2.84
C ASN A 65 21.35 -27.59 -1.75
N THR A 66 21.73 -27.88 -0.51
CA THR A 66 21.55 -26.96 0.64
C THR A 66 22.83 -26.55 1.32
N GLU A 67 23.91 -27.32 1.17
CA GLU A 67 25.23 -26.99 1.71
C GLU A 67 26.06 -26.38 0.58
N GLY A 68 26.47 -25.12 0.74
CA GLY A 68 27.51 -24.56 -0.10
C GLY A 68 28.80 -25.33 0.20
N ILE A 69 29.19 -26.23 -0.68
CA ILE A 69 30.40 -27.04 -0.49
C ILE A 69 31.56 -26.28 -1.09
N MET A 70 32.43 -25.78 -0.24
CA MET A 70 33.71 -25.20 -0.64
C MET A 70 34.84 -26.09 -0.15
N SER A 71 35.87 -26.22 -0.98
CA SER A 71 37.09 -26.90 -0.55
C SER A 71 37.69 -26.17 0.65
N LYS A 72 38.42 -26.90 1.50
CA LYS A 72 39.10 -26.28 2.64
C LYS A 72 40.16 -25.26 2.22
N SER A 73 40.74 -25.42 1.03
CA SER A 73 41.77 -24.54 0.45
C SER A 73 41.23 -23.22 -0.07
N GLU A 74 40.00 -23.22 -0.60
CA GLU A 74 39.37 -22.02 -1.17
C GLU A 74 38.73 -21.12 -0.11
N ARG A 75 38.49 -21.65 1.10
CA ARG A 75 37.85 -20.92 2.19
C ARG A 75 38.79 -19.92 2.86
N GLU A 76 38.41 -18.65 2.82
CA GLU A 76 39.09 -17.58 3.54
C GLU A 76 38.66 -17.54 5.02
N TYR A 77 37.40 -17.87 5.29
CA TYR A 77 36.85 -17.96 6.64
C TYR A 77 36.95 -19.39 7.18
N ARG A 78 37.55 -19.55 8.35
CA ARG A 78 37.64 -20.85 9.05
C ARG A 78 37.16 -20.73 10.47
N MET A 79 36.29 -21.62 10.87
CA MET A 79 35.79 -21.67 12.24
C MET A 79 36.77 -22.41 13.16
N LYS A 80 36.72 -22.09 14.46
CA LYS A 80 37.45 -22.86 15.47
C LYS A 80 36.91 -24.29 15.51
N SER A 81 37.80 -25.25 15.79
CA SER A 81 37.40 -26.65 15.93
C SER A 81 36.31 -26.80 17.00
N GLY A 82 35.25 -27.54 16.67
CA GLY A 82 34.10 -27.74 17.57
C GLY A 82 33.13 -26.56 17.68
N ALA A 83 33.43 -25.41 17.05
CA ALA A 83 32.48 -24.30 17.01
C ALA A 83 31.32 -24.60 16.05
N VAL A 84 30.11 -24.30 16.50
CA VAL A 84 28.88 -24.41 15.70
C VAL A 84 28.12 -23.09 15.81
N VAL A 85 27.68 -22.56 14.68
CA VAL A 85 26.86 -21.35 14.60
C VAL A 85 25.46 -21.72 14.17
N HIS A 86 24.49 -21.27 14.97
CA HIS A 86 23.08 -21.27 14.62
C HIS A 86 22.68 -19.91 14.04
N VAL A 87 22.04 -19.91 12.87
CA VAL A 87 21.51 -18.70 12.24
C VAL A 87 20.10 -18.44 12.75
N LYS A 88 19.93 -17.31 13.45
CA LYS A 88 18.68 -16.94 14.12
C LYS A 88 17.54 -16.86 13.10
N GLY A 89 16.40 -17.46 13.42
CA GLY A 89 15.23 -17.51 12.53
C GLY A 89 15.25 -18.63 11.50
N THR A 90 16.28 -19.49 11.51
CA THR A 90 16.36 -20.69 10.66
C THR A 90 16.70 -21.90 11.53
N ASN A 91 16.43 -23.12 11.06
CA ASN A 91 16.90 -24.35 11.70
C ASN A 91 18.29 -24.80 11.21
N LYS A 92 19.08 -23.88 10.62
CA LYS A 92 20.36 -24.20 9.98
C LYS A 92 21.52 -24.05 10.96
N TYR A 93 22.41 -25.03 10.95
CA TYR A 93 23.62 -25.09 11.76
C TYR A 93 24.85 -25.19 10.87
N TYR A 94 25.81 -24.30 11.11
CA TYR A 94 27.06 -24.23 10.37
C TYR A 94 28.25 -24.51 11.29
N SER A 95 29.21 -25.23 10.77
CA SER A 95 30.48 -25.59 11.41
C SER A 95 31.60 -25.34 10.39
N ASP A 96 32.86 -25.52 10.79
CA ASP A 96 34.00 -25.41 9.88
C ASP A 96 33.90 -26.35 8.66
N LEU A 97 33.01 -27.34 8.65
CA LEU A 97 32.87 -28.28 7.52
C LEU A 97 31.94 -27.77 6.41
N ASN A 98 30.88 -27.03 6.76
CA ASN A 98 29.81 -26.67 5.84
C ASN A 98 29.55 -25.16 5.75
N ILE A 99 30.31 -24.33 6.45
CA ILE A 99 30.26 -22.87 6.30
C ILE A 99 31.00 -22.45 5.02
N THR A 100 30.36 -21.60 4.23
CA THR A 100 30.98 -20.87 3.11
C THR A 100 31.38 -19.46 3.52
N ASP A 101 32.19 -18.81 2.70
CA ASP A 101 32.65 -17.45 2.96
C ASP A 101 31.47 -16.45 2.95
N GLU A 102 30.48 -16.65 2.06
CA GLU A 102 29.26 -15.82 2.02
C GLU A 102 28.43 -15.97 3.30
N ILE A 103 28.23 -17.22 3.75
CA ILE A 103 27.49 -17.49 4.99
C ILE A 103 28.26 -16.91 6.19
N ALA A 104 29.58 -17.01 6.21
CA ALA A 104 30.42 -16.43 7.25
C ALA A 104 30.28 -14.90 7.31
N GLU A 105 30.28 -14.22 6.16
CA GLU A 105 30.07 -12.79 6.08
C GLU A 105 28.68 -12.39 6.55
N GLU A 106 27.62 -13.08 6.12
CA GLU A 106 26.25 -12.82 6.58
C GLU A 106 26.12 -12.97 8.11
N ILE A 107 26.71 -14.03 8.68
CA ILE A 107 26.73 -14.26 10.13
C ILE A 107 27.42 -13.11 10.86
N LEU A 108 28.52 -12.59 10.30
CA LEU A 108 29.28 -11.49 10.89
C LEU A 108 28.57 -10.14 10.72
N LYS A 109 27.87 -9.90 9.60
CA LYS A 109 27.01 -8.72 9.39
C LYS A 109 25.91 -8.63 10.45
N GLN A 110 25.28 -9.76 10.74
CA GLN A 110 24.26 -9.83 11.80
C GLN A 110 24.84 -9.54 13.19
N ASN A 111 25.99 -10.14 13.51
CA ASN A 111 26.64 -9.94 14.80
C ASN A 111 28.17 -10.09 14.73
N LEU A 112 28.86 -8.97 14.71
CA LEU A 112 30.32 -8.89 14.62
C LEU A 112 31.06 -9.56 15.80
N ASN A 113 30.41 -9.72 16.96
CA ASN A 113 31.00 -10.42 18.12
C ASN A 113 31.18 -11.93 17.85
N ARG A 114 30.51 -12.47 16.82
CA ARG A 114 30.71 -13.86 16.38
C ARG A 114 32.06 -14.08 15.70
N SER A 115 32.82 -13.03 15.41
CA SER A 115 34.21 -13.13 14.95
C SER A 115 35.09 -14.01 15.84
N ALA A 116 34.79 -14.08 17.14
CA ALA A 116 35.48 -14.96 18.09
C ALA A 116 35.33 -16.47 17.79
N LEU A 117 34.34 -16.87 16.99
CA LEU A 117 34.11 -18.26 16.56
C LEU A 117 35.00 -18.65 15.37
N PHE A 118 35.64 -17.67 14.71
CA PHE A 118 36.52 -17.89 13.58
C PHE A 118 37.98 -17.96 14.03
N ALA A 119 38.69 -18.96 13.52
CA ALA A 119 40.13 -19.15 13.67
C ALA A 119 40.93 -18.42 12.57
N LYS A 120 40.38 -18.33 11.36
CA LYS A 120 40.97 -17.61 10.22
C LYS A 120 39.89 -16.73 9.58
N MET A 121 40.26 -15.50 9.24
CA MET A 121 39.43 -14.54 8.49
C MET A 121 40.33 -13.67 7.60
N PRO A 122 39.78 -13.06 6.55
CA PRO A 122 40.50 -12.05 5.77
C PRO A 122 40.91 -10.86 6.66
N LYS A 123 42.10 -10.30 6.41
CA LYS A 123 42.56 -9.10 7.12
C LYS A 123 41.63 -7.93 6.78
N GLY A 124 41.23 -7.16 7.79
CA GLY A 124 40.33 -6.01 7.60
C GLY A 124 38.85 -6.37 7.39
N ALA A 125 38.47 -7.65 7.38
CA ALA A 125 37.08 -8.07 7.18
C ALA A 125 36.11 -7.42 8.19
N ILE A 126 36.47 -7.39 9.46
CA ILE A 126 35.63 -6.79 10.51
C ILE A 126 35.47 -5.28 10.34
N GLU A 127 36.51 -4.58 9.91
CA GLU A 127 36.45 -3.13 9.67
C GLU A 127 35.58 -2.80 8.46
N ARG A 128 35.73 -3.57 7.37
CA ARG A 128 34.87 -3.48 6.18
C ARG A 128 33.40 -3.68 6.55
N LEU A 129 33.08 -4.77 7.26
CA LEU A 129 31.71 -5.08 7.67
C LEU A 129 31.12 -4.05 8.64
N LYS A 130 31.93 -3.46 9.52
CA LYS A 130 31.51 -2.34 10.38
C LYS A 130 31.14 -1.10 9.55
N LYS A 131 31.94 -0.78 8.54
CA LYS A 131 31.69 0.36 7.66
C LYS A 131 30.42 0.15 6.84
N GLU A 132 30.26 -1.03 6.23
CA GLU A 132 29.05 -1.40 5.48
C GLU A 132 27.80 -1.28 6.36
N LYS A 133 27.84 -1.83 7.58
CA LYS A 133 26.70 -1.74 8.51
C LYS A 133 26.37 -0.29 8.88
N ALA A 134 27.38 0.55 9.11
CA ALA A 134 27.16 1.97 9.40
C ALA A 134 26.60 2.74 8.19
N GLU A 135 26.95 2.36 6.96
CA GLU A 135 26.39 2.93 5.73
C GLU A 135 24.94 2.46 5.52
N GLU A 136 24.64 1.17 5.73
CA GLU A 136 23.27 0.64 5.70
C GLU A 136 22.36 1.31 6.75
N GLU A 137 22.85 1.50 7.98
CA GLU A 137 22.09 2.18 9.04
C GLU A 137 21.82 3.65 8.69
N LYS A 138 22.78 4.34 8.05
CA LYS A 138 22.57 5.71 7.56
C LYS A 138 21.54 5.77 6.43
N ALA A 139 21.63 4.85 5.47
CA ALA A 139 20.69 4.76 4.36
C ALA A 139 19.27 4.45 4.85
N ALA A 140 19.14 3.53 5.81
CA ALA A 140 17.86 3.22 6.45
C ALA A 140 17.27 4.43 7.19
N ALA A 141 18.09 5.17 7.94
CA ALA A 141 17.65 6.38 8.64
C ALA A 141 17.27 7.52 7.67
N GLU A 142 17.91 7.63 6.51
CA GLU A 142 17.56 8.60 5.48
C GLU A 142 16.24 8.23 4.79
N ALA A 143 16.05 6.94 4.47
CA ALA A 143 14.80 6.43 3.91
C ALA A 143 13.62 6.64 4.87
N GLU A 144 13.80 6.40 6.17
CA GLU A 144 12.76 6.66 7.19
C GLU A 144 12.40 8.15 7.28
N LYS A 145 13.39 9.04 7.24
CA LYS A 145 13.16 10.49 7.20
C LYS A 145 12.40 10.92 5.95
N GLN A 146 12.72 10.34 4.80
CA GLN A 146 12.03 10.65 3.56
C GLN A 146 10.57 10.17 3.60
N ALA A 147 10.35 8.93 4.05
CA ALA A 147 9.00 8.39 4.23
C ALA A 147 8.15 9.24 5.18
N ALA A 148 8.72 9.70 6.29
CA ALA A 148 8.03 10.58 7.24
C ALA A 148 7.68 11.95 6.63
N ARG A 149 8.53 12.51 5.76
CA ARG A 149 8.25 13.76 5.03
C ARG A 149 7.12 13.58 4.03
N GLU A 150 7.15 12.53 3.23
CA GLU A 150 6.10 12.22 2.25
C GLU A 150 4.74 11.98 2.93
N GLU A 151 4.73 11.30 4.08
CA GLU A 151 3.50 11.10 4.85
C GLU A 151 2.96 12.42 5.41
N ALA A 152 3.83 13.29 5.94
CA ALA A 152 3.44 14.60 6.44
C ALA A 152 2.87 15.49 5.33
N GLU A 153 3.47 15.48 4.14
CA GLU A 153 2.99 16.23 2.98
C GLU A 153 1.63 15.74 2.49
N ARG A 154 1.43 14.41 2.41
CA ARG A 154 0.12 13.82 2.09
C ARG A 154 -0.97 14.24 3.08
N LYS A 155 -0.67 14.24 4.37
CA LYS A 155 -1.63 14.69 5.41
C LYS A 155 -1.96 16.18 5.26
N ALA A 156 -0.97 17.01 4.95
CA ALA A 156 -1.18 18.43 4.71
C ALA A 156 -2.06 18.69 3.49
N GLN A 157 -1.80 18.00 2.37
CA GLN A 157 -2.61 18.10 1.15
C GLN A 157 -4.06 17.63 1.40
N ALA A 158 -4.26 16.49 2.06
CA ALA A 158 -5.59 15.99 2.37
C ALA A 158 -6.39 16.97 3.25
N LYS A 159 -5.74 17.60 4.23
CA LYS A 159 -6.38 18.62 5.07
C LYS A 159 -6.73 19.88 4.27
N ALA A 160 -5.84 20.34 3.40
CA ALA A 160 -6.10 21.50 2.55
C ALA A 160 -7.30 21.25 1.59
N GLU A 161 -7.42 20.05 1.04
CA GLU A 161 -8.57 19.67 0.21
C GLU A 161 -9.88 19.60 1.02
N GLU A 162 -9.84 19.09 2.25
CA GLU A 162 -11.01 19.05 3.13
C GLU A 162 -11.47 20.47 3.51
N ASP A 163 -10.53 21.34 3.87
CA ASP A 163 -10.81 22.72 4.22
C ASP A 163 -11.37 23.48 3.00
N ALA A 164 -10.84 23.26 1.80
CA ALA A 164 -11.36 23.84 0.56
C ALA A 164 -12.80 23.37 0.26
N LYS A 165 -13.11 22.08 0.46
CA LYS A 165 -14.48 21.55 0.29
C LYS A 165 -15.46 22.16 1.29
N LYS A 166 -15.04 22.33 2.55
CA LYS A 166 -15.86 22.99 3.57
C LYS A 166 -16.13 24.45 3.24
N GLU A 167 -15.13 25.17 2.73
CA GLU A 167 -15.30 26.56 2.33
C GLU A 167 -16.24 26.69 1.12
N ALA A 168 -16.12 25.82 0.12
CA ALA A 168 -17.02 25.78 -1.02
C ALA A 168 -18.47 25.50 -0.59
N ALA A 169 -18.69 24.48 0.25
CA ALA A 169 -20.02 24.16 0.78
C ALA A 169 -20.62 25.31 1.59
N ARG A 170 -19.80 26.06 2.33
CA ARG A 170 -20.26 27.23 3.07
C ARG A 170 -20.70 28.37 2.14
N LYS A 171 -19.96 28.64 1.06
CA LYS A 171 -20.34 29.64 0.05
C LYS A 171 -21.64 29.26 -0.65
N GLU A 172 -21.78 28.01 -1.07
CA GLU A 172 -23.04 27.52 -1.67
C GLU A 172 -24.24 27.65 -0.72
N ALA A 173 -24.06 27.35 0.58
CA ALA A 173 -25.11 27.51 1.57
C ALA A 173 -25.47 28.99 1.82
N GLU A 174 -24.50 29.89 1.77
CA GLU A 174 -24.72 31.34 1.91
C GLU A 174 -25.44 31.91 0.68
N ASP A 175 -25.03 31.51 -0.52
CA ASP A 175 -25.69 31.90 -1.78
C ASP A 175 -27.14 31.38 -1.86
N ALA A 176 -27.39 30.14 -1.40
CA ALA A 176 -28.73 29.58 -1.32
C ALA A 176 -29.65 30.37 -0.37
N LYS A 177 -29.15 30.76 0.81
CA LYS A 177 -29.90 31.61 1.75
C LYS A 177 -30.22 32.97 1.15
N ARG A 178 -29.25 33.59 0.47
CA ARG A 178 -29.45 34.89 -0.16
C ARG A 178 -30.50 34.83 -1.28
N ALA A 179 -30.50 33.75 -2.07
CA ALA A 179 -31.51 33.53 -3.09
C ALA A 179 -32.91 33.31 -2.50
N GLU A 180 -33.01 32.66 -1.34
CA GLU A 180 -34.27 32.48 -0.62
C GLU A 180 -34.80 33.82 -0.05
N GLU A 181 -33.92 34.62 0.55
CA GLU A 181 -34.25 35.97 1.03
C GLU A 181 -34.71 36.88 -0.11
N GLU A 182 -34.06 36.81 -1.28
CA GLU A 182 -34.45 37.61 -2.46
C GLU A 182 -35.81 37.18 -3.02
N LYS A 183 -36.10 35.87 -3.04
CA LYS A 183 -37.43 35.36 -3.40
C LYS A 183 -38.51 35.82 -2.43
N ALA A 184 -38.25 35.72 -1.12
CA ALA A 184 -39.18 36.17 -0.08
C ALA A 184 -39.42 37.70 -0.18
N ALA A 185 -38.39 38.49 -0.45
CA ALA A 185 -38.52 39.93 -0.67
C ALA A 185 -39.31 40.27 -1.94
N ALA A 186 -39.13 39.51 -3.03
CA ALA A 186 -39.89 39.69 -4.25
C ALA A 186 -41.38 39.31 -4.07
N GLU A 187 -41.66 38.24 -3.33
CA GLU A 187 -43.03 37.82 -3.01
C GLU A 187 -43.72 38.83 -2.10
N ALA A 188 -43.04 39.33 -1.06
CA ALA A 188 -43.57 40.38 -0.19
C ALA A 188 -43.88 41.68 -0.95
N LYS A 189 -43.04 42.04 -1.95
CA LYS A 189 -43.33 43.19 -2.84
C LYS A 189 -44.58 42.95 -3.69
N LYS A 190 -44.73 41.76 -4.27
CA LYS A 190 -45.93 41.41 -5.05
C LYS A 190 -47.19 41.43 -4.19
N GLU A 191 -47.12 40.93 -2.96
CA GLU A 191 -48.24 40.94 -2.03
C GLU A 191 -48.61 42.37 -1.61
N ALA A 192 -47.61 43.22 -1.35
CA ALA A 192 -47.83 44.64 -1.04
C ALA A 192 -48.44 45.41 -2.23
N GLU A 193 -47.98 45.15 -3.45
CA GLU A 193 -48.54 45.73 -4.68
C GLU A 193 -49.97 45.25 -4.93
N LEU A 194 -50.26 43.96 -4.72
CA LEU A 194 -51.61 43.41 -4.83
C LEU A 194 -52.56 44.08 -3.82
N LYS A 195 -52.13 44.25 -2.55
CA LYS A 195 -52.92 44.95 -1.52
C LYS A 195 -53.18 46.40 -1.92
N ALA A 196 -52.15 47.13 -2.37
CA ALA A 196 -52.29 48.51 -2.83
C ALA A 196 -53.23 48.63 -4.05
N ASN A 197 -53.17 47.70 -5.00
CA ASN A 197 -54.06 47.68 -6.17
C ASN A 197 -55.50 47.31 -5.78
N THR A 198 -55.67 46.41 -4.81
CA THR A 198 -56.99 46.04 -4.27
C THR A 198 -57.66 47.22 -3.56
N GLU A 199 -56.88 48.03 -2.82
CA GLU A 199 -57.40 49.21 -2.11
C GLU A 199 -57.66 50.41 -3.03
N SER A 200 -56.87 50.57 -4.11
CA SER A 200 -57.00 51.68 -5.05
C SER A 200 -57.93 51.41 -6.24
N GLY A 201 -58.54 50.22 -6.33
CA GLY A 201 -59.45 49.86 -7.42
C GLY A 201 -58.74 49.55 -8.74
N ASN A 202 -57.44 49.23 -8.71
CA ASN A 202 -56.59 49.04 -9.90
C ASN A 202 -56.11 47.60 -10.11
N LEU A 203 -56.89 46.59 -9.71
CA LEU A 203 -56.57 45.20 -10.03
C LEU A 203 -56.59 44.95 -11.55
N THR A 204 -55.56 44.27 -12.07
CA THR A 204 -55.50 43.81 -13.46
C THR A 204 -56.26 42.50 -13.64
N ALA A 205 -56.56 42.11 -14.88
CA ALA A 205 -57.21 40.82 -15.17
C ALA A 205 -56.41 39.63 -14.59
N GLU A 206 -55.08 39.65 -14.72
CA GLU A 206 -54.17 38.63 -14.17
C GLU A 206 -54.21 38.55 -12.63
N GLN A 207 -54.50 39.66 -11.95
CA GLN A 207 -54.65 39.70 -10.48
C GLN A 207 -56.04 39.25 -10.01
N LEU A 208 -57.05 39.32 -10.88
CA LEU A 208 -58.44 38.90 -10.61
C LEU A 208 -58.69 37.42 -10.94
N GLU A 209 -57.97 36.85 -11.91
CA GLU A 209 -58.05 35.43 -12.28
C GLU A 209 -57.91 34.42 -11.12
N PRO A 210 -56.95 34.57 -10.18
CA PRO A 210 -56.81 33.65 -9.06
C PRO A 210 -57.86 33.85 -7.96
N MET A 211 -58.58 34.97 -7.94
CA MET A 211 -59.65 35.22 -6.96
C MET A 211 -60.88 34.35 -7.24
N THR A 212 -61.68 34.09 -6.21
CA THR A 212 -62.97 33.42 -6.33
C THR A 212 -64.03 34.36 -6.90
N MET A 213 -65.12 33.81 -7.44
CA MET A 213 -66.19 34.61 -8.05
C MET A 213 -66.81 35.61 -7.05
N ASP A 214 -66.95 35.21 -5.79
CA ASP A 214 -67.53 36.05 -4.74
C ASP A 214 -66.59 37.19 -4.33
N GLU A 215 -65.28 36.93 -4.25
CA GLU A 215 -64.25 37.96 -3.99
C GLU A 215 -64.23 39.03 -5.10
N ILE A 216 -64.37 38.62 -6.37
CA ILE A 216 -64.42 39.56 -7.51
C ILE A 216 -65.69 40.43 -7.44
N LYS A 217 -66.84 39.85 -7.07
CA LYS A 217 -68.09 40.61 -6.90
C LYS A 217 -68.01 41.60 -5.75
N ASP A 218 -67.43 41.20 -4.63
CA ASP A 218 -67.31 42.08 -3.47
C ASP A 218 -66.30 43.21 -3.71
N TYR A 219 -65.22 42.94 -4.44
CA TYR A 219 -64.32 43.98 -4.95
C TYR A 219 -65.04 44.95 -5.91
N ALA A 220 -65.80 44.42 -6.87
CA ALA A 220 -66.55 45.24 -7.83
C ALA A 220 -67.58 46.15 -7.13
N LYS A 221 -68.31 45.63 -6.14
CA LYS A 221 -69.23 46.42 -5.31
C LYS A 221 -68.49 47.50 -4.51
N LYS A 222 -67.36 47.15 -3.87
CA LYS A 222 -66.59 48.09 -3.05
C LYS A 222 -66.09 49.31 -3.85
N HIS A 223 -65.82 49.12 -5.14
CA HIS A 223 -65.32 50.16 -6.05
C HIS A 223 -66.36 50.65 -7.08
N ASN A 224 -67.65 50.31 -6.91
CA ASN A 224 -68.77 50.74 -7.76
C ASN A 224 -68.63 50.38 -9.26
N TYR A 225 -68.02 49.24 -9.57
CA TYR A 225 -67.94 48.74 -10.94
C TYR A 225 -69.23 48.00 -11.36
N GLU A 226 -69.61 48.15 -12.64
CA GLU A 226 -70.74 47.46 -13.26
C GLU A 226 -70.41 45.97 -13.45
N PHE A 227 -71.29 45.09 -12.98
CA PHE A 227 -71.17 43.66 -13.24
C PHE A 227 -72.55 42.97 -13.33
N GLY A 228 -72.66 41.98 -14.22
CA GLY A 228 -73.90 41.23 -14.46
C GLY A 228 -74.17 40.15 -13.40
N SER A 229 -75.40 40.07 -12.87
CA SER A 229 -75.79 39.09 -11.84
C SER A 229 -75.75 37.61 -12.30
N ARG A 230 -75.71 37.37 -13.63
CA ARG A 230 -75.60 36.05 -14.26
C ARG A 230 -74.29 35.84 -15.05
N ALA A 231 -73.30 36.72 -14.86
CA ALA A 231 -72.03 36.64 -15.57
C ALA A 231 -71.18 35.45 -15.11
N SER A 232 -70.45 34.82 -16.04
CA SER A 232 -69.45 33.80 -15.71
C SER A 232 -68.26 34.43 -14.99
N LYS A 233 -67.40 33.61 -14.36
CA LYS A 233 -66.19 34.13 -13.67
C LYS A 233 -65.31 34.93 -14.63
N GLU A 234 -65.12 34.43 -15.84
CA GLU A 234 -64.31 35.06 -16.89
C GLU A 234 -64.93 36.38 -17.36
N ASP A 235 -66.25 36.44 -17.52
CA ASP A 235 -66.98 37.67 -17.86
C ASP A 235 -66.87 38.73 -16.76
N LEU A 236 -66.91 38.31 -15.49
CA LEU A 236 -66.74 39.20 -14.33
C LEU A 236 -65.33 39.78 -14.26
N VAL A 237 -64.30 38.95 -14.45
CA VAL A 237 -62.90 39.40 -14.50
C VAL A 237 -62.73 40.47 -15.59
N LYS A 238 -63.28 40.23 -16.78
CA LYS A 238 -63.20 41.16 -17.91
C LYS A 238 -63.95 42.46 -17.65
N GLN A 239 -65.18 42.40 -17.12
CA GLN A 239 -66.00 43.58 -16.82
C GLN A 239 -65.36 44.48 -15.75
N VAL A 240 -64.82 43.86 -14.69
CA VAL A 240 -64.15 44.57 -13.59
C VAL A 240 -62.80 45.15 -14.05
N ALA A 241 -62.05 44.44 -14.88
CA ALA A 241 -60.80 44.94 -15.47
C ALA A 241 -61.03 46.13 -16.43
N GLU A 242 -62.18 46.20 -17.10
CA GLU A 242 -62.60 47.32 -17.96
C GLU A 242 -63.03 48.57 -17.16
N LYS A 243 -63.13 48.49 -15.82
CA LYS A 243 -63.42 49.60 -14.88
C LYS A 243 -64.64 50.46 -15.25
N LYS A 244 -65.69 49.84 -15.79
CA LYS A 244 -66.94 50.54 -16.09
C LYS A 244 -67.65 50.85 -14.77
N VAL A 245 -67.75 52.13 -14.41
CA VAL A 245 -68.39 52.59 -13.17
C VAL A 245 -69.89 52.74 -13.40
N ILE A 246 -70.68 52.35 -12.41
CA ILE A 246 -72.13 52.57 -12.43
C ILE A 246 -72.38 54.08 -12.39
N THR A 247 -72.73 54.68 -13.54
CA THR A 247 -73.20 56.06 -13.55
C THR A 247 -74.64 56.07 -13.09
N GLU A 248 -74.90 56.62 -11.89
CA GLU A 248 -76.27 56.89 -11.45
C GLU A 248 -76.96 57.77 -12.49
N LYS A 249 -77.97 57.21 -13.14
CA LYS A 249 -78.97 58.00 -13.86
C LYS A 249 -79.87 58.62 -12.80
N GLU A 250 -79.89 59.95 -12.78
CA GLU A 250 -80.89 60.79 -12.11
C GLU A 250 -82.33 60.34 -12.38
#